data_AF-A0A497SBN0-F1
#
_entry.id   AF-A0A497SBN0-F1
#
_cell.length_a   1.000
_cell.length_b   1.000
_cell.length_c   1.000
_cell.angle_alpha   90.00
_cell.angle_beta   90.00
_cell.angle_gamma   90.00
#
_symmetry.space_group_name_H-M   'P 1'
#
loop_
_entity.id
_entity.type
_entity.pdbx_description
1 polymer ?
#
loop_
_entity_poly.entity_id
_entity_poly.type
_entity_poly.pdbx_seq_one_letter_code
_entity_poly.pdbx_strand_id
1 'polypeptide(L)'
;MLCIGGISHAHLSLKNSDVAKRLAMSARSTIYDNINYNIDFIGNIRISEEYVNSDSVGAGITLWAETENSRIGSSSIGEKGKRAETVGREAGEFLSNEIKSDSGIDRFMGDQIVPYIALAGGRVRVSKITKHAETNIEIIKKFGFDINLEGNIIESKGFC
;
A
#
# COMPACT_ATOMS: atom_id res chain seq x y z
N MET A 1 13.92 8.60 9.16
CA MET A 1 13.47 7.52 10.06
C MET A 1 12.20 6.94 9.46
N LEU A 2 12.14 5.63 9.23
CA LEU A 2 10.97 4.98 8.63
C LEU A 2 9.91 4.77 9.71
N CYS A 3 8.73 5.36 9.52
CA CYS A 3 7.56 5.17 10.38
C CYS A 3 6.49 4.38 9.64
N ILE A 4 5.88 3.40 10.30
CA ILE A 4 4.80 2.60 9.72
C ILE A 4 3.50 2.93 10.45
N GLY A 5 2.53 3.40 9.67
CA GLY A 5 1.15 3.61 10.11
C GLY A 5 0.23 2.51 9.58
N GLY A 6 -0.95 2.40 10.17
CA GLY A 6 -1.98 1.52 9.67
C GLY A 6 -3.33 1.73 10.34
N ILE A 7 -4.38 1.29 9.66
CA ILE A 7 -5.73 1.19 10.20
C ILE A 7 -6.23 -0.22 9.92
N SER A 8 -6.52 -0.96 10.99
CA SER A 8 -7.28 -2.20 10.91
C SER A 8 -8.71 -1.94 11.34
N HIS A 9 -9.66 -2.24 10.46
CA HIS A 9 -11.07 -2.03 10.72
C HIS A 9 -11.85 -3.33 10.62
N ALA A 10 -12.91 -3.44 11.42
CA ALA A 10 -13.87 -4.53 11.34
C ALA A 10 -15.27 -4.05 11.70
N HIS A 11 -16.28 -4.74 11.18
CA HIS A 11 -17.66 -4.53 11.59
C HIS A 11 -17.82 -4.80 13.10
N LEU A 12 -18.70 -4.04 13.77
CA LEU A 12 -18.88 -4.08 15.22
C LEU A 12 -19.24 -5.49 15.74
N SER A 13 -20.01 -6.26 14.97
CA SER A 13 -20.35 -7.66 15.32
C SER A 13 -19.15 -8.60 15.42
N LEU A 14 -18.01 -8.23 14.84
CA LEU A 14 -16.77 -9.01 14.87
C LEU A 14 -15.87 -8.67 16.07
N LYS A 15 -16.29 -7.73 16.93
CA LYS A 15 -15.53 -7.29 18.10
C LYS A 15 -15.27 -8.40 19.10
N ASN A 16 -16.26 -9.24 19.39
CA ASN A 16 -16.10 -10.36 20.32
C ASN A 16 -15.08 -11.42 19.88
N SER A 17 -14.72 -11.43 18.58
CA SER A 17 -13.71 -12.33 18.03
C SER A 17 -12.37 -11.63 17.76
N ASP A 18 -12.20 -10.40 18.26
CA ASP A 18 -10.98 -9.60 18.18
C ASP A 18 -10.42 -9.48 16.75
N VAL A 19 -11.30 -9.37 15.74
CA VAL A 19 -10.87 -9.44 14.33
C VAL A 19 -9.90 -8.32 13.94
N ALA A 20 -10.22 -7.05 14.23
CA ALA A 20 -9.32 -5.92 13.93
C ALA A 20 -8.00 -6.03 14.70
N LYS A 21 -8.04 -6.43 15.97
CA LYS A 21 -6.85 -6.68 16.77
C LYS A 21 -5.95 -7.78 16.19
N ARG A 22 -6.52 -8.91 15.78
CA ARG A 22 -5.78 -10.04 15.18
C ARG A 22 -5.16 -9.67 13.83
N LEU A 23 -5.87 -8.89 13.02
CA LEU A 23 -5.33 -8.29 11.78
C LEU A 23 -4.10 -7.44 12.08
N ALA A 24 -4.21 -6.47 13.00
CA ALA A 24 -3.14 -5.55 13.37
C ALA A 24 -1.93 -6.29 13.98
N MET A 25 -2.15 -7.22 14.92
CA MET A 25 -1.08 -8.01 15.54
C MET A 25 -0.32 -8.85 14.50
N SER A 26 -1.04 -9.53 13.61
CA SER A 26 -0.40 -10.34 12.58
C SER A 26 0.40 -9.49 11.60
N ALA A 27 -0.15 -8.36 11.14
CA ALA A 27 0.57 -7.45 10.25
C ALA A 27 1.84 -6.90 10.91
N ARG A 28 1.75 -6.46 12.17
CA ARG A 28 2.91 -5.95 12.93
C ARG A 28 4.01 -7.00 13.04
N SER A 29 3.68 -8.24 13.43
CA SER A 29 4.66 -9.32 13.53
C SER A 29 5.32 -9.59 12.19
N THR A 30 4.52 -9.73 11.13
CA THR A 30 5.04 -10.00 9.79
C THR A 30 5.96 -8.90 9.28
N ILE A 31 5.62 -7.63 9.48
CA ILE A 31 6.47 -6.50 9.12
C ILE A 31 7.79 -6.56 9.88
N TYR A 32 7.73 -6.79 11.20
CA TYR A 32 8.92 -6.90 12.03
C TYR A 32 9.86 -8.00 11.54
N ASP A 33 9.32 -9.19 11.29
CA ASP A 33 10.10 -10.35 10.85
C ASP A 33 10.72 -10.14 9.45
N ASN A 34 10.09 -9.33 8.61
CA ASN A 34 10.54 -9.11 7.23
C ASN A 34 11.45 -7.90 7.06
N ILE A 35 11.37 -6.91 7.94
CA ILE A 35 12.08 -5.64 7.81
C ILE A 35 13.18 -5.62 8.88
N ASN A 36 14.34 -6.18 8.51
CA ASN A 36 15.51 -6.41 9.34
C ASN A 36 16.30 -5.11 9.64
N TYR A 37 15.63 -4.09 10.17
CA TYR A 37 16.28 -2.88 10.70
C TYR A 37 16.37 -2.94 12.23
N ASN A 38 17.35 -2.22 12.80
CA ASN A 38 17.66 -2.16 14.23
C ASN A 38 16.42 -1.99 15.13
N ILE A 39 16.55 -2.45 16.38
CA ILE A 39 15.51 -2.53 17.41
C ILE A 39 14.68 -1.23 17.61
N ASP A 40 15.25 -0.07 17.28
CA ASP A 40 14.59 1.25 17.31
C ASP A 40 13.41 1.36 16.32
N PHE A 41 13.31 0.44 15.34
CA PHE A 41 12.25 0.40 14.34
C PHE A 41 10.91 -0.13 14.86
N ILE A 42 10.92 -0.99 15.89
CA ILE A 42 9.70 -1.65 16.42
C ILE A 42 8.72 -0.63 16.98
N GLY A 43 9.24 0.39 17.70
CA GLY A 43 8.43 1.46 18.29
C GLY A 43 7.71 2.35 17.27
N ASN A 44 8.08 2.22 15.99
CA ASN A 44 7.56 3.05 14.91
C ASN A 44 6.44 2.37 14.10
N ILE A 45 5.97 1.17 14.48
CA ILE A 45 4.83 0.50 13.84
C ILE A 45 3.55 0.78 14.65
N ARG A 46 2.70 1.69 14.17
CA ARG A 46 1.44 2.11 14.81
C ARG A 46 0.25 1.75 13.93
N ILE A 47 -0.53 0.76 14.34
CA ILE A 47 -1.74 0.33 13.63
C ILE A 47 -2.93 0.58 14.57
N SER A 48 -3.88 1.43 14.18
CA SER A 48 -5.12 1.63 14.93
C SER A 48 -6.10 0.49 14.69
N GLU A 49 -6.92 0.21 15.69
CA GLU A 49 -7.99 -0.80 15.63
C GLU A 49 -9.34 -0.08 15.69
N GLU A 50 -10.18 -0.29 14.69
CA GLU A 50 -11.47 0.37 14.55
C GLU A 50 -12.60 -0.66 14.42
N TYR A 51 -13.64 -0.50 15.24
CA TYR A 51 -14.86 -1.30 15.15
C TYR A 51 -16.03 -0.38 14.85
N VAL A 52 -16.64 -0.57 13.68
CA VAL A 52 -17.65 0.33 13.14
C VAL A 52 -18.93 -0.41 12.78
N ASN A 53 -20.06 0.28 12.85
CA ASN A 53 -21.32 -0.26 12.34
C ASN A 53 -21.45 0.08 10.84
N SER A 54 -21.91 -0.87 10.03
CA SER A 54 -22.15 -0.67 8.59
C SER A 54 -23.21 -1.64 8.07
N ASP A 55 -23.78 -1.36 6.89
CA ASP A 55 -24.85 -2.20 6.30
C ASP A 55 -24.39 -3.63 5.99
N SER A 56 -23.08 -3.84 5.82
CA SER A 56 -22.48 -5.14 5.55
C SER A 56 -21.40 -5.48 6.57
N VAL A 57 -21.31 -6.76 6.93
CA VAL A 57 -20.23 -7.28 7.78
C VAL A 57 -18.97 -7.43 6.94
N GLY A 58 -17.87 -6.83 7.39
CA GLY A 58 -16.57 -6.91 6.74
C GLY A 58 -15.42 -6.60 7.70
N ALA A 59 -14.21 -6.86 7.24
CA ALA A 59 -12.99 -6.47 7.93
C ALA A 59 -11.87 -6.25 6.92
N GLY A 60 -10.88 -5.43 7.27
CA GLY A 60 -9.76 -5.14 6.41
C GLY A 60 -8.65 -4.41 7.16
N ILE A 61 -7.52 -4.28 6.49
CA ILE A 61 -6.37 -3.55 7.01
C ILE A 61 -5.69 -2.79 5.88
N THR A 62 -5.33 -1.55 6.16
CA THR A 62 -4.53 -0.69 5.30
C THR A 62 -3.31 -0.25 6.09
N LEU A 63 -2.13 -0.35 5.48
CA LEU A 63 -0.84 -0.04 6.09
C LEU A 63 -0.10 0.92 5.18
N TRP A 64 0.76 1.75 5.75
CA TRP A 64 1.65 2.60 4.97
C TRP A 64 2.97 2.82 5.70
N ALA A 65 4.03 3.03 4.92
CA ALA A 65 5.31 3.46 5.40
C ALA A 65 5.57 4.90 4.95
N GLU A 66 5.91 5.76 5.91
CA GLU A 66 6.33 7.14 5.66
C GLU A 66 7.83 7.19 5.38
N THR A 67 8.18 7.61 4.17
CA THR A 67 9.56 7.87 3.76
C THR A 67 9.84 9.37 3.84
N GLU A 68 11.03 9.81 3.44
CA GLU A 68 11.38 11.23 3.41
C GLU A 68 10.48 12.05 2.47
N ASN A 69 10.11 11.46 1.32
CA ASN A 69 9.47 12.19 0.22
C ASN A 69 8.16 11.57 -0.25
N SER A 70 7.75 10.43 0.31
CA SER A 70 6.57 9.69 -0.14
C SER A 70 5.95 8.83 0.94
N ARG A 71 4.80 8.24 0.59
CA ARG A 71 4.20 7.13 1.33
C ARG A 71 4.09 5.92 0.42
N ILE A 72 4.41 4.75 0.97
CA ILE A 72 4.31 3.46 0.30
C ILE A 72 3.25 2.65 1.03
N GLY A 73 2.21 2.22 0.32
CA GLY A 73 1.04 1.59 0.92
C GLY A 73 0.91 0.09 0.66
N SER A 74 0.13 -0.58 1.51
CA SER A 74 -0.43 -1.90 1.23
C SER A 74 -1.79 -2.07 1.91
N SER A 75 -2.56 -3.06 1.46
CA SER A 75 -3.82 -3.43 2.12
C SER A 75 -4.16 -4.90 1.90
N SER A 76 -5.00 -5.46 2.77
CA SER A 76 -5.67 -6.74 2.53
C SER A 76 -7.08 -6.72 3.14
N ILE A 77 -8.00 -7.46 2.53
CA ILE A 77 -9.40 -7.55 2.94
C ILE A 77 -9.74 -8.95 3.49
N GLY A 78 -10.63 -8.96 4.46
CA GLY A 78 -11.23 -10.18 4.99
C GLY A 78 -12.25 -10.76 4.02
N GLU A 79 -12.34 -12.08 3.99
CA GLU A 79 -13.27 -12.84 3.18
C GLU A 79 -13.85 -13.99 4.00
N LYS A 80 -15.03 -14.49 3.63
CA LYS A 80 -15.68 -15.58 4.35
C LYS A 80 -14.78 -16.83 4.35
N GLY A 81 -14.44 -17.33 5.54
CA GLY A 81 -13.56 -18.48 5.71
C GLY A 81 -12.06 -18.16 5.74
N LYS A 82 -11.67 -16.92 5.41
CA LYS A 82 -10.28 -16.46 5.52
C LYS A 82 -10.01 -15.97 6.95
N ARG A 83 -8.95 -16.50 7.56
CA ARG A 83 -8.56 -16.11 8.93
C ARG A 83 -8.05 -14.67 8.98
N ALA A 84 -8.35 -13.98 10.08
CA ALA A 84 -7.84 -12.62 10.34
C ALA A 84 -6.31 -12.56 10.31
N GLU A 85 -5.62 -13.57 10.84
CA GLU A 85 -4.15 -13.61 10.80
C GLU A 85 -3.62 -13.72 9.36
N THR A 86 -4.29 -14.48 8.50
CA THR A 86 -3.91 -14.59 7.08
C THR A 86 -3.97 -13.23 6.39
N VAL A 87 -5.05 -12.49 6.62
CA VAL A 87 -5.25 -11.15 6.03
C VAL A 87 -4.21 -10.15 6.56
N GLY A 88 -3.96 -10.15 7.87
CA GLY A 88 -2.94 -9.28 8.48
C GLY A 88 -1.53 -9.60 7.97
N ARG A 89 -1.18 -10.89 7.90
CA ARG A 89 0.10 -11.36 7.33
C ARG A 89 0.28 -10.90 5.89
N GLU A 90 -0.72 -11.10 5.03
CA GLU A 90 -0.64 -10.67 3.62
C GLU A 90 -0.37 -9.17 3.49
N ALA A 91 -1.10 -8.33 4.24
CA ALA A 91 -0.88 -6.89 4.21
C ALA A 91 0.55 -6.52 4.66
N GLY A 92 1.05 -7.19 5.71
CA GLY A 92 2.41 -7.01 6.21
C GLY A 92 3.49 -7.47 5.21
N GLU A 93 3.29 -8.63 4.57
CA GLU A 93 4.16 -9.15 3.50
C GLU A 93 4.20 -8.20 2.30
N PHE A 94 3.04 -7.72 1.87
CA PHE A 94 2.95 -6.76 0.77
C PHE A 94 3.69 -5.48 1.11
N LEU A 95 3.43 -4.85 2.26
CA LEU A 95 4.14 -3.62 2.64
C LEU A 95 5.65 -3.83 2.71
N SER A 96 6.08 -4.96 3.29
CA SER A 96 7.50 -5.29 3.41
C SER A 96 8.18 -5.42 2.04
N ASN A 97 7.50 -6.00 1.06
CA ASN A 97 8.01 -6.11 -0.30
C ASN A 97 8.09 -4.76 -1.01
N GLU A 98 7.08 -3.91 -0.82
CA GLU A 98 7.08 -2.55 -1.37
C GLU A 98 8.20 -1.69 -0.76
N ILE A 99 8.47 -1.81 0.54
CA ILE A 99 9.60 -1.13 1.21
C ILE A 99 10.94 -1.65 0.68
N LYS A 100 11.09 -2.98 0.54
CA LYS A 100 12.33 -3.62 0.06
C LYS A 100 12.66 -3.29 -1.40
N SER A 101 11.70 -2.81 -2.19
CA SER A 101 11.95 -2.47 -3.59
C SER A 101 12.78 -1.19 -3.76
N ASP A 102 12.94 -0.39 -2.70
CA ASP A 102 13.64 0.91 -2.73
C ASP A 102 13.11 1.85 -3.83
N SER A 103 11.80 1.80 -4.05
CA SER A 103 11.10 2.62 -5.03
C SER A 103 10.46 3.83 -4.36
N GLY A 104 10.26 4.89 -5.14
CA GLY A 104 9.65 6.13 -4.63
C GLY A 104 8.16 5.96 -4.31
N ILE A 105 7.46 5.09 -5.02
CA ILE A 105 6.03 4.80 -4.82
C ILE A 105 5.72 3.31 -4.94
N ASP A 106 4.63 2.88 -4.29
CA ASP A 106 4.13 1.52 -4.42
C ASP A 106 3.48 1.24 -5.79
N ARG A 107 3.24 -0.04 -6.06
CA ARG A 107 2.69 -0.50 -7.33
C ARG A 107 1.32 0.07 -7.67
N PHE A 108 0.47 0.33 -6.68
CA PHE A 108 -0.89 0.82 -6.91
C PHE A 108 -0.88 2.33 -7.13
N MET A 109 -0.04 3.07 -6.39
CA MET A 109 0.22 4.48 -6.67
C MET A 109 0.82 4.65 -8.07
N GLY A 110 1.61 3.68 -8.55
CA GLY A 110 2.10 3.63 -9.93
C GLY A 110 1.01 3.67 -10.99
N ASP A 111 -0.13 3.02 -10.74
CA ASP A 111 -1.30 3.06 -11.63
C ASP A 111 -1.99 4.44 -11.56
N GLN A 112 -2.10 4.99 -10.36
CA GLN A 112 -2.86 6.21 -10.04
C GLN A 112 -2.14 7.50 -10.45
N ILE A 113 -0.80 7.51 -10.42
CA ILE A 113 0.00 8.71 -10.65
C ILE A 113 0.10 9.10 -12.14
N VAL A 114 -0.16 8.15 -13.05
CA VAL A 114 0.05 8.31 -14.50
C VAL A 114 -0.55 9.60 -15.07
N PRO A 115 -1.82 9.96 -14.81
CA PRO A 115 -2.39 11.19 -15.38
C PRO A 115 -1.71 12.45 -14.86
N TYR A 116 -1.26 12.44 -13.60
CA TYR A 116 -0.63 13.59 -12.97
C TYR A 116 0.78 13.81 -13.50
N ILE A 117 1.57 12.75 -13.68
CA ILE A 117 2.90 12.85 -14.32
C ILE A 117 2.76 13.33 -15.77
N ALA A 118 1.78 12.83 -16.51
CA ALA A 118 1.55 13.26 -17.89
C ALA A 118 1.24 14.77 -18.02
N LEU A 119 0.53 15.34 -17.03
CA LEU A 119 0.17 16.75 -17.02
C LEU A 119 1.30 17.64 -16.46
N ALA A 120 1.80 17.32 -15.27
CA ALA A 120 2.76 18.15 -14.55
C ALA A 120 4.21 17.93 -14.99
N GLY A 121 4.48 16.80 -15.65
CA GLY A 121 5.83 16.32 -15.90
C GLY A 121 6.48 15.71 -14.66
N GLY A 122 7.68 15.17 -14.85
CA GLY A 122 8.47 14.57 -13.79
C GLY A 122 8.77 13.10 -14.04
N ARG A 123 9.36 12.45 -13.03
CA ARG A 123 9.88 11.10 -13.11
C ARG A 123 9.71 10.39 -11.77
N VAL A 124 9.17 9.18 -11.79
CA VAL A 124 8.99 8.37 -10.58
C VAL A 124 9.42 6.93 -10.82
N ARG A 125 10.04 6.32 -9.82
CA ARG A 125 10.31 4.88 -9.77
C ARG A 125 9.22 4.18 -8.97
N VAL A 126 8.57 3.20 -9.59
CA VAL A 126 7.53 2.34 -9.01
C VAL A 126 8.14 1.05 -8.50
N SER A 127 7.60 0.43 -7.45
CA SER A 127 8.07 -0.89 -6.98
C SER A 127 7.90 -1.99 -8.02
N LYS A 128 6.76 -2.00 -8.71
CA LYS A 128 6.40 -2.93 -9.76
C LYS A 128 5.36 -2.30 -10.67
N ILE A 129 5.62 -2.33 -11.98
CA ILE A 129 4.61 -1.95 -12.97
C ILE A 129 3.50 -3.00 -12.99
N THR A 130 2.26 -2.52 -12.90
CA THR A 130 1.09 -3.37 -13.09
C THR A 130 0.51 -3.20 -14.49
N LYS A 131 -0.31 -4.15 -14.92
CA LYS A 131 -1.04 -4.06 -16.18
C LYS A 131 -1.99 -2.85 -16.24
N HIS A 132 -2.45 -2.36 -15.07
CA HIS A 132 -3.24 -1.13 -15.00
C HIS A 132 -2.40 0.10 -15.31
N ALA A 133 -1.18 0.23 -14.76
CA ALA A 133 -0.25 1.29 -15.13
C ALA A 133 0.07 1.27 -16.63
N GLU A 134 0.37 0.10 -17.20
CA GLU A 134 0.61 -0.06 -18.64
C GLU A 134 -0.59 0.44 -19.47
N THR A 135 -1.80 -0.02 -19.11
CA THR A 135 -3.03 0.38 -19.82
C THR A 135 -3.30 1.88 -19.66
N ASN A 136 -3.10 2.44 -18.47
CA ASN A 136 -3.28 3.88 -18.23
C ASN A 136 -2.30 4.70 -19.06
N ILE A 137 -1.04 4.28 -19.17
CA ILE A 137 -0.01 4.94 -19.99
C ILE A 137 -0.42 4.89 -21.47
N GLU A 138 -0.86 3.74 -21.97
CA GLU A 138 -1.35 3.61 -23.36
C GLU A 138 -2.55 4.50 -23.64
N ILE A 139 -3.51 4.59 -22.71
CA ILE A 139 -4.68 5.48 -22.83
C ILE A 139 -4.23 6.93 -22.86
N ILE A 140 -3.38 7.36 -21.93
CA ILE A 140 -2.90 8.74 -21.84
C ILE A 140 -2.12 9.16 -23.10
N LYS A 141 -1.32 8.26 -23.69
CA LYS A 141 -0.68 8.49 -24.99
C LYS A 141 -1.70 8.78 -26.11
N LYS A 142 -2.86 8.13 -26.11
CA LYS A 142 -3.94 8.39 -27.10
C LYS A 142 -4.55 9.79 -26.97
N PHE A 143 -4.44 10.42 -25.80
CA PHE A 143 -4.82 11.82 -25.61
C PHE A 143 -3.74 12.82 -26.03
N GLY A 144 -2.58 12.35 -26.52
CA GLY A 144 -1.50 13.20 -27.04
C GLY A 144 -0.45 13.61 -26.01
N PHE A 145 -0.45 13.03 -24.80
CA PHE A 145 0.57 13.31 -23.80
C PHE A 145 1.84 12.47 -24.01
N ASP A 146 3.01 13.10 -23.85
CA ASP A 146 4.32 12.45 -23.89
C ASP A 146 4.66 11.83 -22.53
N ILE A 147 4.21 10.60 -22.31
CA ILE A 147 4.52 9.80 -21.12
C ILE A 147 5.23 8.50 -21.51
N ASN A 148 6.31 8.17 -20.82
CA ASN A 148 7.18 7.05 -21.15
C ASN A 148 7.34 6.10 -19.95
N LEU A 149 7.58 4.84 -20.30
CA LEU A 149 7.81 3.77 -19.34
C LEU A 149 9.13 3.07 -19.71
N GLU A 150 10.10 3.11 -18.81
CA GLU A 150 11.36 2.38 -18.95
C GLU A 150 11.64 1.56 -17.69
N GLY A 151 11.55 0.23 -17.82
CA GLY A 151 11.59 -0.67 -16.66
C GLY A 151 10.48 -0.32 -15.66
N ASN A 152 10.86 0.10 -14.45
CA ASN A 152 9.94 0.53 -13.41
C ASN A 152 9.85 2.06 -13.25
N ILE A 153 10.27 2.83 -14.26
CA ILE A 153 10.26 4.28 -14.22
C ILE A 153 9.19 4.83 -15.16
N ILE A 154 8.30 5.66 -14.60
CA ILE A 154 7.30 6.43 -15.35
C ILE A 154 7.78 7.87 -15.41
N GLU A 155 7.83 8.46 -16.60
CA GLU A 155 8.29 9.84 -16.79
C GLU A 155 7.55 10.58 -17.89
N SER A 156 7.49 11.89 -17.77
CA SER A 156 6.90 12.78 -18.78
C SER A 156 7.55 14.16 -18.71
N LYS A 157 7.56 14.87 -19.83
CA LYS A 157 7.94 16.29 -19.88
C LYS A 157 6.83 17.22 -19.39
N GLY A 158 5.63 16.70 -19.15
CA GLY A 158 4.45 17.49 -18.82
C GLY A 158 3.83 18.12 -20.07
N PHE A 159 2.70 18.77 -19.85
CA PHE A 159 1.97 19.50 -20.86
C PHE A 159 2.27 20.99 -20.74
N CYS A 160 3.26 21.44 -21.52
CA CYS A 160 3.65 22.84 -21.68
C CYS A 160 3.62 23.21 -23.16
#